data_AF-A0AA47MPX6-F1
#
_entry.id   AF-A0AA47MPX6-F1
#
_cell.length_a   1.000
_cell.length_b   1.000
_cell.length_c   1.000
_cell.angle_alpha   90.00
_cell.angle_beta   90.00
_cell.angle_gamma   90.00
#
_symmetry.space_group_name_H-M   'P 1'
#
loop_
_entity.id
_entity.type
_entity.pdbx_description
1 polymer ?
#
loop_
_entity_poly.entity_id
_entity_poly.type
_entity_poly.pdbx_seq_one_letter_code
_entity_poly.pdbx_strand_id
1 'polypeptide(L)'
;MDAYSLGILDVKPSSTSQLGVNTVNHYTTAVLLLLAVCERRTPSVGDFLEALESSGWLKHIKAVLDAGVFVAKAISEEGASVLVHCSDGWDRTAQVCSVACVLLEPYYRTLKGLMVLIEREWVSFGHKFSHRCNHLDGDSKEVSPVMDQFLECVWQLTEQFPCAFEYNERFLLAIHHHTYACQYGNFVGNNQRERLELGLQDKTLSLWKHLWENRCDYINPLYRTDNCQSQGVLRPSTAPYCFKFWSGLYNRFDRGIHPRQSVEDYLMAVREETLQLEEQLASHKEQIEKLENQRGWSGAVDEGPCLLWAPAAAGFMALANTPEDYTRGFIAGSPCQQSSPGDGLIFPPLQNHSEQESGIVDINFNMHLSEEGTREPDPDEAAYSAA
;
A
#
# COMPACT_ATOMS: atom_id res chain seq x y z
N MET A 1 -17.68 -49.53 24.31
CA MET A 1 -17.76 -48.06 24.40
C MET A 1 -16.33 -47.62 24.29
N ASP A 2 -15.89 -47.51 23.04
CA ASP A 2 -14.51 -47.79 22.67
C ASP A 2 -13.76 -46.48 22.47
N ALA A 3 -12.59 -46.44 23.08
CA ALA A 3 -11.58 -45.42 22.89
C ALA A 3 -11.14 -45.40 21.42
N TYR A 4 -11.37 -44.28 20.74
CA TYR A 4 -10.70 -44.02 19.47
C TYR A 4 -9.31 -43.50 19.74
N SER A 5 -8.34 -44.41 19.60
CA SER A 5 -6.92 -44.12 19.43
C SER A 5 -6.74 -43.14 18.27
N LEU A 6 -6.42 -41.87 18.56
CA LEU A 6 -5.77 -41.02 17.58
C LEU A 6 -4.31 -41.50 17.47
N GLY A 7 -4.04 -42.25 16.40
CA GLY A 7 -2.70 -42.62 16.01
C GLY A 7 -1.87 -41.36 15.79
N ILE A 8 -0.83 -41.20 16.60
CA ILE A 8 0.32 -40.37 16.25
C ILE A 8 0.95 -41.05 15.03
N LEU A 9 0.59 -40.56 13.85
CA LEU A 9 1.29 -40.87 12.62
C LEU A 9 2.69 -40.29 12.76
N ASP A 10 3.64 -41.20 12.94
CA ASP A 10 5.07 -41.03 12.88
C ASP A 10 5.45 -40.25 11.60
N VAL A 11 5.58 -38.94 11.73
CA VAL A 11 6.08 -38.07 10.65
C VAL A 11 7.57 -38.32 10.55
N LYS A 12 7.97 -39.04 9.50
CA LYS A 12 9.38 -39.14 9.08
C LYS A 12 10.03 -37.76 9.14
N PRO A 13 11.19 -37.58 9.80
CA PRO A 13 11.95 -36.34 9.74
C PRO A 13 12.66 -36.30 8.37
N SER A 14 11.90 -36.08 7.31
CA SER A 14 12.45 -35.83 5.99
C SER A 14 12.85 -34.36 5.91
N SER A 15 14.15 -34.11 6.10
CA SER A 15 14.89 -32.85 5.90
C SER A 15 14.53 -31.67 6.82
N THR A 16 15.44 -31.37 7.76
CA THR A 16 15.49 -30.05 8.41
C THR A 16 16.17 -29.07 7.46
N SER A 17 15.44 -28.03 7.02
CA SER A 17 15.99 -26.96 6.18
C SER A 17 16.18 -25.69 7.01
N GLN A 18 17.40 -25.16 7.04
CA GLN A 18 17.69 -23.89 7.71
C GLN A 18 17.37 -22.72 6.77
N LEU A 19 16.36 -21.94 7.12
CA LEU A 19 15.97 -20.73 6.40
C LEU A 19 16.86 -19.58 6.89
N GLY A 20 17.68 -18.99 6.01
CA GLY A 20 18.70 -17.98 6.32
C GLY A 20 18.13 -16.59 6.68
N VAL A 21 17.29 -16.54 7.71
CA VAL A 21 16.61 -15.31 8.16
C VAL A 21 17.30 -14.83 9.44
N ASN A 22 17.94 -13.65 9.37
CA ASN A 22 18.81 -13.08 10.40
C ASN A 22 18.06 -12.68 11.70
N THR A 23 18.80 -12.26 12.72
CA THR A 23 18.23 -11.84 14.01
C THR A 23 17.81 -10.37 14.01
N VAL A 24 16.92 -10.03 14.95
CA VAL A 24 16.37 -8.70 15.28
C VAL A 24 17.41 -7.56 15.17
N ASN A 25 18.59 -7.71 15.81
CA ASN A 25 19.63 -6.67 15.76
C ASN A 25 20.13 -6.33 14.35
N HIS A 26 20.24 -7.33 13.46
CA HIS A 26 20.68 -7.09 12.09
C HIS A 26 19.65 -6.29 11.30
N TYR A 27 18.36 -6.45 11.62
CA TYR A 27 17.28 -5.73 10.95
C TYR A 27 17.21 -4.26 11.37
N THR A 28 17.43 -3.99 12.65
CA THR A 28 17.51 -2.62 13.18
C THR A 28 18.68 -1.87 12.54
N THR A 29 19.85 -2.50 12.44
CA THR A 29 20.99 -1.88 11.73
C THR A 29 20.68 -1.65 10.24
N ALA A 30 20.08 -2.63 9.56
CA ALA A 30 19.77 -2.52 8.14
C ALA A 30 18.79 -1.37 7.83
N VAL A 31 17.72 -1.21 8.62
CA VAL A 31 16.75 -0.12 8.41
C VAL A 31 17.34 1.25 8.74
N LEU A 32 18.16 1.36 9.79
CA LEU A 32 18.81 2.62 10.14
C LEU A 32 19.79 3.07 9.05
N LEU A 33 20.56 2.13 8.48
CA LEU A 33 21.41 2.42 7.33
C LEU A 33 20.59 2.85 6.12
N LEU A 34 19.46 2.18 5.85
CA LEU A 34 18.56 2.53 4.76
C LEU A 34 18.02 3.96 4.90
N LEU A 35 17.52 4.31 6.08
CA LEU A 35 16.99 5.65 6.36
C LEU A 35 18.10 6.72 6.25
N ALA A 36 19.30 6.43 6.75
CA ALA A 36 20.45 7.31 6.61
C ALA A 36 20.87 7.55 5.15
N VAL A 37 20.57 6.61 4.24
CA VAL A 37 20.76 6.78 2.79
C VAL A 37 19.69 7.69 2.21
N CYS A 38 18.43 7.53 2.62
CA CYS A 38 17.30 8.35 2.18
C CYS A 38 17.43 9.83 2.60
N GLU A 39 18.04 10.12 3.75
CA GLU A 39 18.20 11.50 4.25
C GLU A 39 19.32 12.30 3.55
N ARG A 40 20.11 11.67 2.66
CA ARG A 40 21.19 12.36 1.94
C ARG A 40 20.60 13.37 0.96
N ARG A 41 21.02 14.64 1.06
CA ARG A 41 20.42 15.75 0.29
C ARG A 41 20.67 15.72 -1.22
N THR A 42 21.71 15.05 -1.72
CA THR A 42 22.03 14.95 -3.16
C THR A 42 22.90 13.71 -3.50
N PRO A 43 22.49 12.47 -3.23
CA PRO A 43 23.27 11.30 -3.66
C PRO A 43 23.23 11.15 -5.18
N SER A 44 24.32 10.70 -5.79
CA SER A 44 24.24 10.18 -7.15
C SER A 44 23.45 8.87 -7.17
N VAL A 45 22.91 8.48 -8.33
CA VAL A 45 22.18 7.19 -8.45
C VAL A 45 23.10 6.02 -8.10
N GLY A 46 24.39 6.09 -8.46
CA GLY A 46 25.38 5.07 -8.11
C GLY A 46 25.57 4.96 -6.60
N ASP A 47 25.82 6.08 -5.92
CA ASP A 47 26.03 6.09 -4.46
C ASP A 47 24.78 5.62 -3.70
N PHE A 48 23.59 5.96 -4.19
CA PHE A 48 22.34 5.49 -3.62
C PHE A 48 22.21 3.96 -3.72
N LEU A 49 22.49 3.39 -4.89
CA LEU A 49 22.39 1.95 -5.12
C LEU A 49 23.44 1.17 -4.32
N GLU A 50 24.67 1.65 -4.25
CA GLU A 50 25.73 1.05 -3.42
C GLU A 50 25.38 1.10 -1.93
N ALA A 51 24.83 2.22 -1.47
CA ALA A 51 24.44 2.37 -0.08
C ALA A 51 23.19 1.54 0.27
N LEU A 52 22.23 1.42 -0.66
CA LEU A 52 21.10 0.49 -0.54
C LEU A 52 21.58 -0.95 -0.46
N GLU A 53 22.51 -1.37 -1.31
CA GLU A 53 23.07 -2.73 -1.27
C GLU A 53 23.82 -2.99 0.04
N SER A 54 24.61 -2.03 0.51
CA SER A 54 25.39 -2.17 1.75
C SER A 54 24.52 -2.22 3.01
N SER A 55 23.33 -1.61 3.00
CA SER A 55 22.34 -1.75 4.08
C SER A 55 21.91 -3.20 4.30
N GLY A 56 21.96 -4.05 3.25
CA GLY A 56 21.47 -5.43 3.29
C GLY A 56 19.96 -5.57 3.40
N TRP A 57 19.19 -4.48 3.43
CA TRP A 57 17.74 -4.51 3.68
C TRP A 57 16.99 -5.40 2.69
N LEU A 58 17.19 -5.19 1.38
CA LEU A 58 16.53 -6.00 0.35
C LEU A 58 16.96 -7.47 0.38
N LYS A 59 18.16 -7.79 0.90
CA LYS A 59 18.60 -9.18 1.10
C LYS A 59 17.77 -9.84 2.22
N HIS A 60 17.39 -9.10 3.25
CA HIS A 60 16.51 -9.60 4.31
C HIS A 60 15.08 -9.80 3.83
N ILE A 61 14.51 -8.83 3.09
CA ILE A 61 13.18 -8.98 2.47
C ILE A 61 13.15 -10.21 1.56
N LYS A 62 14.18 -10.38 0.72
CA LYS A 62 14.33 -11.57 -0.12
C LYS A 62 14.36 -12.86 0.70
N ALA A 63 15.14 -12.91 1.78
CA ALA A 63 15.26 -14.12 2.60
C ALA A 63 13.91 -14.51 3.25
N VAL A 64 13.13 -13.55 3.73
CA VAL A 64 11.79 -13.79 4.28
C VAL A 64 10.84 -14.29 3.18
N LEU A 65 10.87 -13.67 1.99
CA LEU A 65 10.03 -14.08 0.87
C LEU A 65 10.40 -15.48 0.36
N ASP A 66 11.69 -15.79 0.23
CA ASP A 66 12.19 -17.13 -0.13
C ASP A 66 11.69 -18.20 0.84
N ALA A 67 11.71 -17.90 2.14
CA ALA A 67 11.22 -18.80 3.17
C ALA A 67 9.71 -19.04 3.07
N GLY A 68 8.92 -17.99 2.84
CA GLY A 68 7.48 -18.13 2.58
C GLY A 68 7.18 -18.94 1.31
N VAL A 69 7.95 -18.72 0.24
CA VAL A 69 7.84 -19.50 -1.01
C VAL A 69 8.20 -20.96 -0.79
N PHE A 70 9.23 -21.26 -0.01
CA PHE A 70 9.60 -22.64 0.33
C PHE A 70 8.46 -23.37 1.04
N VAL A 71 7.87 -22.75 2.07
CA VAL A 71 6.72 -23.32 2.80
C VAL A 71 5.51 -23.49 1.88
N ALA A 72 5.21 -22.49 1.05
CA ALA A 72 4.09 -22.55 0.11
C ALA A 72 4.26 -23.68 -0.93
N LYS A 73 5.47 -23.92 -1.43
CA LYS A 73 5.75 -25.02 -2.37
C LYS A 73 5.60 -26.39 -1.70
N ALA A 74 6.16 -26.58 -0.51
CA ALA A 74 6.01 -27.84 0.24
C ALA A 74 4.53 -28.19 0.47
N ILE A 75 3.68 -27.19 0.76
CA ILE A 75 2.25 -27.42 0.96
C ILE A 75 1.52 -27.65 -0.38
N SER A 76 1.70 -26.78 -1.36
CA SER A 76 0.88 -26.78 -2.58
C SER A 76 1.33 -27.76 -3.66
N GLU A 77 2.62 -28.06 -3.74
CA GLU A 77 3.21 -28.90 -4.79
C GLU A 77 3.56 -30.30 -4.29
N GLU A 78 4.05 -30.42 -3.05
CA GLU A 78 4.43 -31.71 -2.45
C GLU A 78 3.33 -32.33 -1.58
N GLY A 79 2.30 -31.55 -1.20
CA GLY A 79 1.22 -32.01 -0.32
C GLY A 79 1.68 -32.32 1.11
N ALA A 80 2.78 -31.69 1.55
CA ALA A 80 3.37 -31.92 2.86
C ALA A 80 2.80 -30.98 3.93
N SER A 81 2.70 -31.45 5.17
CA SER A 81 2.49 -30.60 6.33
C SER A 81 3.84 -30.06 6.83
N VAL A 82 3.90 -28.76 7.12
CA VAL A 82 5.14 -28.08 7.49
C VAL A 82 5.02 -27.48 8.90
N LEU A 83 6.01 -27.77 9.75
CA LEU A 83 6.18 -27.11 11.04
C LEU A 83 7.21 -26.00 10.90
N VAL A 84 6.80 -24.75 11.12
CA VAL A 84 7.70 -23.59 11.10
C VAL A 84 7.99 -23.16 12.54
N HIS A 85 9.26 -23.10 12.91
CA HIS A 85 9.67 -22.51 14.17
C HIS A 85 10.99 -21.75 14.00
N CYS A 86 11.29 -20.86 14.93
CA CYS A 86 12.57 -20.16 15.05
C CYS A 86 13.11 -20.39 16.46
N SER A 87 13.78 -19.39 17.04
CA SER A 87 14.20 -19.40 18.44
C SER A 87 12.97 -19.31 19.36
N ASP A 88 12.27 -18.18 19.36
CA ASP A 88 11.12 -17.94 20.24
C ASP A 88 9.75 -18.08 19.55
N GLY A 89 9.74 -18.07 18.20
CA GLY A 89 8.51 -18.33 17.43
C GLY A 89 7.56 -17.15 17.19
N TRP A 90 7.87 -15.93 17.65
CA TRP A 90 6.97 -14.76 17.49
C TRP A 90 7.42 -13.69 16.48
N ASP A 91 8.65 -13.78 15.95
CA ASP A 91 9.19 -12.82 14.96
C ASP A 91 9.21 -13.43 13.55
N ARG A 92 10.30 -14.12 13.22
CA ARG A 92 10.52 -14.76 11.89
C ARG A 92 9.47 -15.82 11.55
N THR A 93 8.98 -16.54 12.55
CA THR A 93 7.90 -17.52 12.36
C THR A 93 6.61 -16.82 11.90
N ALA A 94 6.23 -15.70 12.54
CA ALA A 94 5.05 -14.93 12.12
C ALA A 94 5.21 -14.39 10.69
N GLN A 95 6.41 -13.89 10.34
CA GLN A 95 6.72 -13.45 8.98
C GLN A 95 6.53 -14.57 7.95
N VAL A 96 7.20 -15.70 8.15
CA VAL A 96 7.19 -16.82 7.18
C VAL A 96 5.80 -17.43 7.06
N CYS A 97 5.11 -17.68 8.18
CA CYS A 97 3.75 -18.20 8.18
C CYS A 97 2.77 -17.24 7.47
N SER A 98 2.87 -15.94 7.74
CA SER A 98 1.99 -14.94 7.12
C SER A 98 2.24 -14.81 5.62
N VAL A 99 3.50 -14.77 5.19
CA VAL A 99 3.84 -14.76 3.76
C VAL A 99 3.33 -16.03 3.06
N ALA A 100 3.53 -17.21 3.66
CA ALA A 100 3.02 -18.46 3.09
C ALA A 100 1.49 -18.45 2.96
N CYS A 101 0.77 -17.93 3.97
CA CYS A 101 -0.69 -17.75 3.91
C CYS A 101 -1.11 -16.87 2.72
N VAL A 102 -0.49 -15.71 2.55
CA VAL A 102 -0.79 -14.78 1.42
C VAL A 102 -0.55 -15.43 0.06
N LEU A 103 0.52 -16.23 -0.06
CA LEU A 103 0.85 -16.96 -1.29
C LEU A 103 -0.18 -18.05 -1.60
N LEU A 104 -0.58 -18.83 -0.60
CA LEU A 104 -1.43 -20.01 -0.77
C LEU A 104 -2.91 -19.68 -0.91
N GLU A 105 -3.42 -18.68 -0.19
CA GLU A 105 -4.86 -18.45 -0.09
C GLU A 105 -5.27 -17.07 -0.61
N PRO A 106 -6.22 -17.01 -1.59
CA PRO A 106 -6.76 -15.74 -2.07
C PRO A 106 -7.48 -14.92 -1.00
N TYR A 107 -8.01 -15.57 0.05
CA TYR A 107 -8.72 -14.87 1.13
C TYR A 107 -7.85 -13.80 1.78
N TYR A 108 -6.59 -14.09 2.11
CA TYR A 108 -5.70 -13.12 2.77
C TYR A 108 -5.23 -11.97 1.86
N ARG A 109 -5.58 -12.00 0.57
CA ARG A 109 -5.34 -10.91 -0.39
C ARG A 109 -6.50 -9.92 -0.47
N THR A 110 -7.58 -10.19 0.27
CA THR A 110 -8.68 -9.24 0.48
C THR A 110 -8.35 -8.28 1.62
N LEU A 111 -8.98 -7.11 1.65
CA LEU A 111 -8.85 -6.13 2.74
C LEU A 111 -9.13 -6.81 4.08
N LYS A 112 -10.29 -7.49 4.19
CA LYS A 112 -10.68 -8.21 5.40
C LYS A 112 -9.71 -9.34 5.75
N GLY A 113 -9.26 -10.08 4.74
CA GLY A 113 -8.37 -11.20 4.93
C GLY A 113 -7.03 -10.79 5.51
N LEU A 114 -6.41 -9.71 5.01
CA LEU A 114 -5.15 -9.21 5.57
C LEU A 114 -5.32 -8.73 7.02
N MET A 115 -6.42 -8.04 7.35
CA MET A 115 -6.73 -7.64 8.73
C MET A 115 -6.81 -8.86 9.66
N VAL A 116 -7.53 -9.91 9.22
CA VAL A 116 -7.66 -11.17 9.96
C VAL A 116 -6.33 -11.90 10.09
N LEU A 117 -5.50 -11.90 9.04
CA LEU A 117 -4.17 -12.50 9.07
C LEU A 117 -3.29 -11.84 10.13
N ILE A 118 -3.29 -10.51 10.18
CA ILE A 118 -2.49 -9.74 11.16
C ILE A 118 -3.01 -9.99 12.59
N GLU A 119 -4.33 -9.92 12.81
CA GLU A 119 -4.90 -10.22 14.13
C GLU A 119 -4.58 -11.64 14.59
N ARG A 120 -4.61 -12.61 13.67
CA ARG A 120 -4.30 -14.00 14.01
C ARG A 120 -2.79 -14.18 14.22
N GLU A 121 -1.99 -14.11 13.16
CA GLU A 121 -0.58 -14.53 13.16
C GLU A 121 0.35 -13.61 13.95
N TRP A 122 -0.04 -12.34 14.18
CA TRP A 122 0.81 -11.37 14.85
C TRP A 122 0.27 -11.00 16.22
N VAL A 123 -0.97 -10.51 16.28
CA VAL A 123 -1.54 -10.00 17.55
C VAL A 123 -1.83 -11.16 18.51
N SER A 124 -2.60 -12.16 18.07
CA SER A 124 -3.05 -13.24 18.95
C SER A 124 -1.92 -14.22 19.32
N PHE A 125 -1.02 -14.51 18.37
CA PHE A 125 0.15 -15.36 18.60
C PHE A 125 1.30 -14.66 19.34
N GLY A 126 1.13 -13.39 19.74
CA GLY A 126 2.00 -12.73 20.71
C GLY A 126 3.29 -12.15 20.14
N HIS A 127 3.23 -11.59 18.94
CA HIS A 127 4.29 -10.71 18.47
C HIS A 127 4.43 -9.51 19.43
N LYS A 128 5.66 -9.22 19.86
CA LYS A 128 5.96 -8.23 20.89
C LYS A 128 5.92 -6.80 20.35
N PHE A 129 4.77 -6.34 19.85
CA PHE A 129 4.63 -5.03 19.20
C PHE A 129 5.17 -3.88 20.06
N SER A 130 4.83 -3.81 21.34
CA SER A 130 5.30 -2.70 22.19
C SER A 130 6.80 -2.65 22.37
N HIS A 131 7.48 -3.79 22.43
CA HIS A 131 8.95 -3.83 22.45
C HIS A 131 9.55 -3.54 21.08
N ARG A 132 9.04 -4.20 20.02
CA ARG A 132 9.59 -4.12 18.67
C ARG A 132 9.42 -2.73 18.03
N CYS A 133 8.30 -2.07 18.32
CA CYS A 133 7.93 -0.75 17.79
C CYS A 133 8.23 0.40 18.75
N ASN A 134 8.87 0.13 19.89
CA ASN A 134 9.27 1.13 20.89
C ASN A 134 8.11 2.02 21.38
N HIS A 135 6.97 1.41 21.74
CA HIS A 135 5.79 2.15 22.22
C HIS A 135 5.98 2.74 23.62
N LEU A 136 6.85 2.11 24.41
CA LEU A 136 7.23 2.51 25.76
C LEU A 136 8.74 2.58 25.84
N ASP A 137 9.27 3.37 26.78
CA ASP A 137 10.70 3.45 27.05
C ASP A 137 11.20 2.10 27.60
N GLY A 138 11.78 1.28 26.71
CA GLY A 138 12.19 -0.09 26.96
C GLY A 138 13.63 -0.34 26.53
N ASP A 139 14.03 -1.62 26.49
CA ASP A 139 15.36 -1.97 25.99
C ASP A 139 15.47 -1.67 24.48
N SER A 140 16.33 -0.73 24.11
CA SER A 140 16.56 -0.35 22.72
C SER A 140 17.06 -1.52 21.85
N LYS A 141 17.64 -2.56 22.47
CA LYS A 141 18.07 -3.78 21.77
C LYS A 141 16.90 -4.67 21.32
N GLU A 142 15.72 -4.50 21.91
CA GLU A 142 14.52 -5.26 21.54
C GLU A 142 13.76 -4.60 20.37
N VAL A 143 14.10 -3.37 20.00
CA VAL A 143 13.45 -2.62 18.91
C VAL A 143 13.91 -3.19 17.58
N SER A 144 12.96 -3.52 16.69
CA SER A 144 13.26 -4.04 15.35
C SER A 144 12.06 -3.95 14.40
N PRO A 145 12.30 -3.65 13.11
CA PRO A 145 11.25 -3.45 12.10
C PRO A 145 10.69 -4.78 11.53
N VAL A 146 10.29 -5.72 12.39
CA VAL A 146 9.85 -7.07 11.98
C VAL A 146 8.54 -7.01 11.19
N MET A 147 7.58 -6.19 11.67
CA MET A 147 6.30 -5.96 11.00
C MET A 147 6.50 -5.24 9.66
N ASP A 148 7.41 -4.27 9.60
CA ASP A 148 7.73 -3.51 8.39
C ASP A 148 8.25 -4.44 7.28
N GLN A 149 9.12 -5.40 7.62
CA GLN A 149 9.60 -6.40 6.67
C GLN A 149 8.47 -7.27 6.11
N PHE A 150 7.50 -7.64 6.95
CA PHE A 150 6.34 -8.39 6.48
C PHE A 150 5.48 -7.56 5.54
N LEU A 151 5.16 -6.32 5.91
CA LEU A 151 4.39 -5.41 5.06
C LEU A 151 5.12 -5.15 3.72
N GLU A 152 6.45 -5.03 3.74
CA GLU A 152 7.23 -4.89 2.52
C GLU A 152 7.23 -6.18 1.69
N CYS A 153 7.30 -7.37 2.30
CA CYS A 153 7.11 -8.61 1.55
C CYS A 153 5.76 -8.65 0.83
N VAL A 154 4.69 -8.20 1.49
CA VAL A 154 3.36 -8.10 0.87
C VAL A 154 3.37 -7.07 -0.27
N TRP A 155 4.02 -5.91 -0.09
CA TRP A 155 4.16 -4.91 -1.14
C TRP A 155 4.97 -5.42 -2.35
N GLN A 156 6.05 -6.17 -2.14
CA GLN A 156 6.80 -6.80 -3.25
C GLN A 156 5.89 -7.77 -4.04
N LEU A 157 4.94 -8.44 -3.38
CA LEU A 157 3.96 -9.29 -4.05
C LEU A 157 2.91 -8.47 -4.80
N THR A 158 2.44 -7.33 -4.28
CA THR A 158 1.52 -6.44 -5.02
C THR A 158 2.17 -5.90 -6.28
N GLU A 159 3.47 -5.59 -6.23
CA GLU A 159 4.26 -5.15 -7.38
C GLU A 159 4.43 -6.25 -8.45
N GLN A 160 4.59 -7.52 -8.05
CA GLN A 160 4.70 -8.65 -8.98
C GLN A 160 3.35 -9.12 -9.52
N PHE A 161 2.27 -8.95 -8.74
CA PHE A 161 0.92 -9.39 -9.08
C PHE A 161 -0.13 -8.28 -8.90
N PRO A 162 -0.13 -7.24 -9.78
CA PRO A 162 -0.98 -6.05 -9.59
C PRO A 162 -2.49 -6.32 -9.54
N CYS A 163 -2.95 -7.45 -10.09
CA CYS A 163 -4.38 -7.80 -10.12
C CYS A 163 -4.81 -8.78 -9.01
N ALA A 164 -3.87 -9.31 -8.21
CA ALA A 164 -4.15 -10.40 -7.27
C ALA A 164 -4.60 -9.93 -5.87
N PHE A 165 -4.44 -8.64 -5.57
CA PHE A 165 -4.70 -8.05 -4.26
C PHE A 165 -5.81 -7.02 -4.33
N GLU A 166 -6.77 -7.13 -3.41
CA GLU A 166 -7.89 -6.17 -3.29
C GLU A 166 -7.42 -4.84 -2.73
N TYR A 167 -6.38 -4.84 -1.90
CA TYR A 167 -5.84 -3.65 -1.28
C TYR A 167 -4.71 -3.02 -2.10
N ASN A 168 -4.59 -1.70 -2.01
CA ASN A 168 -3.55 -0.89 -2.64
C ASN A 168 -2.36 -0.60 -1.70
N GLU A 169 -1.37 0.15 -2.19
CA GLU A 169 -0.20 0.55 -1.40
C GLU A 169 -0.58 1.37 -0.15
N ARG A 170 -1.57 2.27 -0.28
CA ARG A 170 -2.04 3.16 0.80
C ARG A 170 -2.54 2.37 2.01
N PHE A 171 -3.14 1.21 1.79
CA PHE A 171 -3.60 0.34 2.87
C PHE A 171 -2.44 -0.19 3.74
N LEU A 172 -1.38 -0.69 3.11
CA LEU A 172 -0.19 -1.21 3.81
C LEU A 172 0.50 -0.09 4.60
N LEU A 173 0.60 1.08 3.98
CA LEU A 173 1.13 2.30 4.57
C LEU A 173 0.30 2.80 5.77
N ALA A 174 -1.02 2.69 5.71
CA ALA A 174 -1.90 3.03 6.82
C ALA A 174 -1.70 2.07 8.01
N ILE A 175 -1.61 0.76 7.74
CA ILE A 175 -1.31 -0.24 8.78
C ILE A 175 0.05 0.05 9.43
N HIS A 176 1.09 0.31 8.62
CA HIS A 176 2.41 0.68 9.11
C HIS A 176 2.34 1.89 10.03
N HIS A 177 1.77 3.01 9.57
CA HIS A 177 1.64 4.23 10.35
C HIS A 177 0.94 3.99 11.71
N HIS A 178 -0.19 3.30 11.71
CA HIS A 178 -0.94 3.03 12.94
C HIS A 178 -0.31 1.98 13.85
N THR A 179 0.66 1.20 13.37
CA THR A 179 1.47 0.31 14.20
C THR A 179 2.38 1.12 15.14
N TYR A 180 2.88 2.29 14.70
CA TYR A 180 3.73 3.17 15.50
C TYR A 180 2.96 4.26 16.23
N ALA A 181 1.89 4.81 15.63
CA ALA A 181 1.15 5.95 16.18
C ALA A 181 0.41 5.65 17.49
N CYS A 182 0.18 4.37 17.84
CA CYS A 182 -0.54 3.94 19.04
C CYS A 182 -1.94 4.55 19.21
N GLN A 183 -2.56 5.02 18.12
CA GLN A 183 -3.88 5.64 18.13
C GLN A 183 -5.01 4.63 18.42
N TYR A 184 -4.78 3.36 18.08
CA TYR A 184 -5.72 2.25 18.26
C TYR A 184 -5.09 1.17 19.14
N GLY A 185 -5.92 0.38 19.83
CA GLY A 185 -5.43 -0.66 20.75
C GLY A 185 -4.90 -1.92 20.07
N ASN A 186 -5.06 -2.08 18.75
CA ASN A 186 -4.72 -3.32 18.04
C ASN A 186 -3.24 -3.70 18.11
N PHE A 187 -2.34 -2.74 18.27
CA PHE A 187 -0.90 -3.02 18.34
C PHE A 187 -0.28 -2.72 19.71
N VAL A 188 -1.09 -2.38 20.71
CA VAL A 188 -0.61 -2.08 22.06
C VAL A 188 -0.48 -3.35 22.90
N GLY A 189 0.64 -3.53 23.58
CA GLY A 189 0.97 -4.72 24.37
C GLY A 189 1.66 -5.82 23.57
N ASN A 190 2.31 -6.75 24.27
CA ASN A 190 3.18 -7.76 23.67
C ASN A 190 2.52 -9.14 23.50
N ASN A 191 1.40 -9.38 24.16
CA ASN A 191 0.68 -10.66 24.09
C ASN A 191 -0.80 -10.49 24.46
N GLN A 192 -1.61 -11.49 24.14
CA GLN A 192 -3.05 -11.43 24.37
C GLN A 192 -3.42 -11.29 25.85
N ARG A 193 -2.65 -11.89 26.76
CA ARG A 193 -2.90 -11.81 28.20
C ARG A 193 -2.76 -10.37 28.70
N GLU A 194 -1.67 -9.71 28.35
CA GLU A 194 -1.41 -8.30 28.71
C GLU A 194 -2.53 -7.38 28.17
N ARG A 195 -3.00 -7.62 26.94
CA ARG A 195 -4.08 -6.84 26.32
C ARG A 195 -5.41 -6.97 27.06
N LEU A 196 -5.70 -8.16 27.59
CA LEU A 196 -6.87 -8.41 28.43
C LEU A 196 -6.72 -7.72 29.79
N GLU A 197 -5.55 -7.81 30.42
CA GLU A 197 -5.27 -7.17 31.71
C GLU A 197 -5.38 -5.63 31.62
N LEU A 198 -4.96 -5.04 30.50
CA LEU A 198 -5.13 -3.61 30.23
C LEU A 198 -6.58 -3.22 29.90
N GLY A 199 -7.43 -4.17 29.52
CA GLY A 199 -8.81 -3.93 29.11
C GLY A 199 -8.91 -3.17 27.78
N LEU A 200 -8.02 -3.45 26.82
CA LEU A 200 -7.92 -2.67 25.58
C LEU A 200 -9.21 -2.73 24.74
N GLN A 201 -9.90 -3.86 24.73
CA GLN A 201 -11.13 -4.04 23.94
C GLN A 201 -12.24 -3.07 24.36
N ASP A 202 -12.31 -2.73 25.64
CA ASP A 202 -13.34 -1.83 26.18
C ASP A 202 -12.90 -0.36 26.18
N LYS A 203 -11.59 -0.11 26.31
CA LYS A 203 -11.02 1.23 26.49
C LYS A 203 -10.55 1.89 25.21
N THR A 204 -10.36 1.14 24.13
CA THR A 204 -9.75 1.64 22.90
C THR A 204 -10.59 1.34 21.67
N LEU A 205 -10.35 2.08 20.59
CA LEU A 205 -10.96 1.82 19.30
C LEU A 205 -10.14 0.80 18.50
N SER A 206 -10.82 0.08 17.62
CA SER A 206 -10.20 -0.84 16.68
C SER A 206 -9.82 -0.15 15.37
N LEU A 207 -8.55 -0.25 14.96
CA LEU A 207 -8.03 0.19 13.67
C LEU A 207 -8.85 -0.38 12.51
N TRP A 208 -9.18 -1.68 12.58
CA TRP A 208 -9.92 -2.36 11.50
C TRP A 208 -11.28 -1.73 11.24
N LYS A 209 -11.95 -1.21 12.26
CA LYS A 209 -13.22 -0.51 12.09
C LYS A 209 -13.01 0.76 11.26
N HIS A 210 -12.00 1.56 11.61
CA HIS A 210 -11.66 2.79 10.90
C HIS A 210 -11.25 2.52 9.44
N LEU A 211 -10.38 1.54 9.20
CA LEU A 211 -9.95 1.20 7.84
C LEU A 211 -11.11 0.64 6.99
N TRP A 212 -12.07 -0.06 7.62
CA TRP A 212 -13.23 -0.60 6.93
C TRP A 212 -14.26 0.47 6.52
N GLU A 213 -14.43 1.48 7.38
CA GLU A 213 -15.26 2.66 7.10
C GLU A 213 -14.72 3.42 5.89
N ASN A 214 -13.39 3.60 5.79
CA ASN A 214 -12.71 4.29 4.68
C ASN A 214 -12.19 3.35 3.57
N ARG A 215 -12.77 2.15 3.43
CA ARG A 215 -12.23 1.11 2.52
C ARG A 215 -12.12 1.53 1.06
N CYS A 216 -12.93 2.48 0.59
CA CYS A 216 -12.92 2.95 -0.79
C CYS A 216 -11.54 3.50 -1.20
N ASP A 217 -10.82 4.14 -0.28
CA ASP A 217 -9.48 4.72 -0.51
C ASP A 217 -8.38 3.66 -0.58
N TYR A 218 -8.70 2.43 -0.14
CA TYR A 218 -7.76 1.32 0.00
C TYR A 218 -7.97 0.23 -1.04
N ILE A 219 -9.02 0.32 -1.87
CA ILE A 219 -9.31 -0.68 -2.90
C ILE A 219 -8.44 -0.45 -4.12
N ASN A 220 -7.77 -1.51 -4.57
CA ASN A 220 -7.06 -1.57 -5.83
C ASN A 220 -8.06 -1.71 -6.99
N PRO A 221 -8.11 -0.75 -7.94
CA PRO A 221 -9.03 -0.80 -9.08
C PRO A 221 -8.72 -1.94 -10.07
N LEU A 222 -7.50 -2.50 -10.04
CA LEU A 222 -7.08 -3.58 -10.93
C LEU A 222 -7.38 -4.98 -10.37
N TYR A 223 -7.91 -5.07 -9.15
CA TYR A 223 -8.18 -6.33 -8.49
C TYR A 223 -9.16 -7.20 -9.29
N ARG A 224 -8.83 -8.49 -9.44
CA ARG A 224 -9.67 -9.49 -10.10
C ARG A 224 -9.95 -10.68 -9.19
N THR A 225 -11.23 -10.95 -8.96
CA THR A 225 -11.71 -12.07 -8.13
C THR A 225 -11.59 -13.44 -8.82
N ASP A 226 -11.40 -13.44 -10.13
CA ASP A 226 -11.43 -14.64 -10.97
C ASP A 226 -10.21 -15.56 -10.76
N ASN A 227 -9.16 -15.07 -10.08
CA ASN A 227 -7.90 -15.79 -9.80
C ASN A 227 -7.28 -16.45 -11.03
N CYS A 228 -7.64 -16.01 -12.24
CA CYS A 228 -7.28 -16.65 -13.50
C CYS A 228 -5.77 -16.70 -13.72
N GLN A 229 -5.05 -15.70 -13.20
CA GLN A 229 -3.59 -15.57 -13.34
C GLN A 229 -2.81 -16.53 -12.44
N SER A 230 -3.38 -16.98 -11.32
CA SER A 230 -2.64 -17.70 -10.26
C SER A 230 -3.22 -19.08 -9.93
N GLN A 231 -4.40 -19.43 -10.47
CA GLN A 231 -5.13 -20.65 -10.08
C GLN A 231 -5.27 -20.79 -8.56
N GLY A 232 -5.32 -19.66 -7.85
CA GLY A 232 -5.40 -19.61 -6.40
C GLY A 232 -4.06 -19.55 -5.65
N VAL A 233 -2.90 -19.91 -6.23
CA VAL A 233 -1.59 -19.89 -5.54
C VAL A 233 -0.59 -18.97 -6.26
N LEU A 234 -0.02 -18.00 -5.55
CA LEU A 234 0.99 -17.08 -6.10
C LEU A 234 2.38 -17.74 -6.11
N ARG A 235 3.08 -17.61 -7.25
CA ARG A 235 4.45 -18.10 -7.45
C ARG A 235 5.37 -16.93 -7.81
N PRO A 236 5.81 -16.12 -6.84
CA PRO A 236 6.67 -14.97 -7.10
C PRO A 236 8.05 -15.40 -7.61
N SER A 237 8.66 -14.54 -8.41
CA SER A 237 10.09 -14.63 -8.72
C SER A 237 10.88 -14.01 -7.59
N THR A 238 11.83 -14.75 -7.03
CA THR A 238 12.73 -14.25 -5.98
C THR A 238 14.13 -13.93 -6.50
N ALA A 239 14.27 -13.72 -7.81
CA ALA A 239 15.50 -13.21 -8.39
C ALA A 239 15.81 -11.79 -7.84
N PRO A 240 17.08 -11.45 -7.52
CA PRO A 240 17.40 -10.17 -6.85
C PRO A 240 16.89 -8.92 -7.56
N TYR A 241 16.87 -8.90 -8.90
CA TYR A 241 16.39 -7.77 -9.68
C TYR A 241 14.86 -7.57 -9.62
N CYS A 242 14.10 -8.53 -9.09
CA CYS A 242 12.65 -8.40 -8.89
C CYS A 242 12.31 -7.61 -7.62
N PHE A 243 13.25 -7.43 -6.69
CA PHE A 243 13.03 -6.68 -5.46
C PHE A 243 13.25 -5.20 -5.71
N LYS A 244 12.19 -4.41 -5.54
CA LYS A 244 12.23 -2.96 -5.73
C LYS A 244 12.43 -2.26 -4.39
N PHE A 245 12.98 -1.05 -4.42
CA PHE A 245 13.02 -0.20 -3.25
C PHE A 245 11.64 0.45 -3.01
N TRP A 246 11.10 0.31 -1.79
CA TRP A 246 9.79 0.84 -1.44
C TRP A 246 9.82 2.34 -1.15
N SER A 247 9.88 3.14 -2.21
CA SER A 247 9.97 4.60 -2.08
C SER A 247 8.79 5.22 -1.35
N GLY A 248 7.58 4.66 -1.50
CA GLY A 248 6.36 5.17 -0.86
C GLY A 248 6.33 5.00 0.65
N LEU A 249 7.15 4.11 1.23
CA LEU A 249 7.34 3.97 2.67
C LEU A 249 8.52 4.82 3.17
N TYR A 250 9.69 4.68 2.53
CA TYR A 250 10.94 5.24 3.05
C TYR A 250 11.19 6.70 2.69
N ASN A 251 10.54 7.26 1.66
CA ASN A 251 10.72 8.66 1.25
C ASN A 251 9.52 9.57 1.60
N ARG A 252 8.65 9.16 2.54
CA ARG A 252 7.44 9.90 2.92
C ARG A 252 7.68 11.31 3.46
N PHE A 253 8.81 11.51 4.12
CA PHE A 253 9.14 12.74 4.85
C PHE A 253 10.13 13.64 4.10
N ASP A 254 10.46 13.33 2.85
CA ASP A 254 11.34 14.19 2.06
C ASP A 254 10.62 15.50 1.73
N ARG A 255 11.02 16.57 2.43
CA ARG A 255 10.44 17.91 2.34
C ARG A 255 10.68 18.59 0.97
N GLY A 256 11.37 17.95 0.02
CA GLY A 256 11.71 18.53 -1.28
C GLY A 256 11.11 17.83 -2.50
N ILE A 257 10.71 16.57 -2.41
CA ILE A 257 10.18 15.81 -3.55
C ILE A 257 8.66 15.78 -3.40
N HIS A 258 7.95 16.45 -4.33
CA HIS A 258 6.49 16.34 -4.40
C HIS A 258 6.12 14.85 -4.41
N PRO A 259 5.11 14.40 -3.64
CA PRO A 259 4.63 13.02 -3.72
C PRO A 259 4.39 12.71 -5.19
N ARG A 260 5.18 11.79 -5.75
CA ARG A 260 4.96 11.35 -7.13
C ARG A 260 3.53 10.82 -7.14
N GLN A 261 2.64 11.47 -7.89
CA GLN A 261 1.27 11.02 -8.06
C GLN A 261 1.35 9.54 -8.43
N SER A 262 0.78 8.67 -7.59
CA SER A 262 0.88 7.24 -7.84
C SER A 262 0.07 6.93 -9.10
N VAL A 263 0.51 5.95 -9.89
CA VAL A 263 -0.24 5.51 -11.07
C VAL A 263 -1.65 5.05 -10.67
N GLU A 264 -1.78 4.51 -9.45
CA GLU A 264 -3.05 4.12 -8.85
C GLU A 264 -3.99 5.32 -8.66
N ASP A 265 -3.49 6.46 -8.16
CA ASP A 265 -4.31 7.67 -7.99
C ASP A 265 -4.81 8.19 -9.34
N TYR A 266 -3.95 8.17 -10.36
CA TYR A 266 -4.35 8.54 -11.71
C TYR A 266 -5.42 7.58 -12.27
N LEU A 267 -5.23 6.27 -12.09
CA LEU A 267 -6.23 5.26 -12.50
C LEU A 267 -7.56 5.42 -11.78
N MET A 268 -7.54 5.74 -10.48
CA MET A 268 -8.75 6.00 -9.71
C MET A 268 -9.46 7.26 -10.18
N ALA A 269 -8.74 8.35 -10.44
CA ALA A 269 -9.31 9.57 -10.99
C ALA A 269 -9.95 9.32 -12.39
N VAL A 270 -9.23 8.63 -13.28
CA VAL A 270 -9.76 8.27 -14.61
C VAL A 270 -11.01 7.38 -14.48
N ARG A 271 -11.01 6.43 -13.54
CA ARG A 271 -12.18 5.58 -13.31
C ARG A 271 -13.38 6.39 -12.80
N GLU A 272 -13.16 7.32 -11.89
CA GLU A 272 -14.21 8.20 -11.37
C GLU A 272 -14.78 9.09 -12.47
N GLU A 273 -13.92 9.72 -13.29
CA GLU A 273 -14.33 10.47 -14.47
C GLU A 273 -15.14 9.61 -15.46
N THR A 274 -14.71 8.37 -15.68
CA THR A 274 -15.41 7.43 -16.58
C THR A 274 -16.81 7.11 -16.06
N LEU A 275 -16.96 6.86 -14.75
CA LEU A 275 -18.26 6.61 -14.12
C LEU A 275 -19.18 7.84 -14.21
N GLN A 276 -18.65 9.03 -13.99
CA GLN A 276 -19.41 10.28 -14.14
C GLN A 276 -19.90 10.48 -15.59
N LEU A 277 -19.05 10.18 -16.58
CA LEU A 277 -19.42 10.25 -17.99
C LEU A 277 -20.49 9.22 -18.38
N GLU A 278 -20.42 8.00 -17.84
CA GLU A 278 -21.44 6.97 -18.04
C GLU A 278 -22.79 7.38 -17.46
N GLU A 279 -22.82 7.98 -16.27
CA GLU A 279 -24.03 8.52 -15.65
C GLU A 279 -24.62 9.66 -16.48
N GLN A 280 -23.79 10.58 -16.97
CA GLN A 280 -24.23 11.65 -17.88
C GLN A 280 -24.79 11.11 -19.18
N LEU A 281 -24.15 10.09 -19.78
CA LEU A 281 -24.65 9.41 -20.98
C LEU A 281 -26.01 8.75 -20.72
N ALA A 282 -26.21 8.11 -19.57
CA ALA A 282 -27.48 7.52 -19.20
C ALA A 282 -28.58 8.59 -19.04
N SER A 283 -28.28 9.70 -18.35
CA SER A 283 -29.20 10.83 -18.18
C SER A 283 -29.60 11.46 -19.53
N HIS A 284 -28.62 11.69 -20.42
CA HIS A 284 -28.90 12.24 -21.74
C HIS A 284 -29.72 11.29 -22.61
N LYS A 285 -29.48 9.97 -22.55
CA LYS A 285 -30.30 8.98 -23.26
C LYS A 285 -31.76 9.01 -22.78
N GLU A 286 -31.99 9.11 -21.48
CA GLU A 286 -33.35 9.22 -20.91
C GLU A 286 -34.04 10.53 -21.33
N GLN A 287 -33.30 11.65 -21.39
CA GLN A 287 -33.81 12.92 -21.90
C GLN A 287 -34.18 12.84 -23.38
N ILE A 288 -33.36 12.17 -24.20
CA ILE A 288 -33.66 11.94 -25.62
C ILE A 288 -34.94 11.12 -25.76
N GLU A 289 -35.09 10.03 -25.01
CA GLU A 289 -36.30 9.19 -25.05
C GLU A 289 -37.57 9.97 -24.62
N LYS A 290 -37.45 10.83 -23.60
CA LYS A 290 -38.55 11.73 -23.18
C LYS A 290 -38.93 12.71 -24.28
N LEU A 291 -37.96 13.30 -24.97
CA LEU A 291 -38.20 14.24 -26.07
C LEU A 291 -38.77 13.53 -27.32
N GLU A 292 -38.32 12.31 -27.61
CA GLU A 292 -38.87 11.47 -28.69
C GLU A 292 -40.32 11.08 -28.41
N ASN A 293 -40.66 10.71 -27.16
CA ASN A 293 -42.04 10.44 -26.76
C ASN A 293 -42.94 11.69 -26.84
N GLN A 294 -42.40 12.87 -26.54
CA GLN A 294 -43.13 14.14 -26.71
C GLN A 294 -43.33 14.50 -28.20
N ARG A 295 -42.33 14.23 -29.05
CA ARG A 295 -42.47 14.40 -30.51
C ARG A 295 -43.44 13.38 -31.13
N GLY A 296 -43.45 12.13 -30.65
CA GLY A 296 -44.41 11.11 -31.06
C GLY A 296 -45.87 11.48 -30.78
N TRP A 297 -46.14 12.27 -29.73
CA TRP A 297 -47.49 12.79 -29.44
C TRP A 297 -47.90 13.94 -30.37
N SER A 298 -46.96 14.67 -30.96
CA SER A 298 -47.26 15.76 -31.91
C SER A 298 -47.61 15.29 -33.34
N GLY A 299 -47.54 13.99 -33.62
CA GLY A 299 -47.79 13.40 -34.95
C GLY A 299 -49.23 12.99 -35.26
N ALA A 300 -50.19 13.22 -34.35
CA ALA A 300 -51.60 12.88 -34.55
C ALA A 300 -52.50 14.12 -34.46
N VAL A 301 -52.44 14.99 -35.48
CA VAL A 301 -53.52 15.93 -35.79
C VAL A 301 -53.76 15.92 -37.30
N ASP A 302 -55.04 15.76 -37.64
CA ASP A 302 -55.68 15.45 -38.92
C ASP A 302 -55.19 16.13 -40.20
N GLU A 303 -55.32 15.39 -41.31
CA GLU A 303 -55.30 15.88 -42.69
C GLU A 303 -56.48 16.84 -42.98
N GLY A 304 -56.20 18.01 -43.56
CA GLY A 304 -57.19 18.93 -44.16
C GLY A 304 -56.55 20.22 -44.70
N PRO A 305 -57.05 20.83 -45.80
CA PRO A 305 -56.23 21.06 -47.01
C PRO A 305 -55.55 22.44 -47.16
N CYS A 306 -54.46 22.43 -47.94
CA CYS A 306 -53.62 23.55 -48.38
C CYS A 306 -54.39 24.78 -48.90
N LEU A 307 -53.97 25.98 -48.46
CA LEU A 307 -53.98 27.20 -49.29
C LEU A 307 -52.70 28.05 -49.06
N LEU A 308 -51.82 27.99 -50.06
CA LEU A 308 -51.10 29.10 -50.70
C LEU A 308 -50.48 30.21 -49.83
N TRP A 309 -49.15 30.17 -49.70
CA TRP A 309 -48.29 31.33 -49.91
C TRP A 309 -46.88 30.88 -50.32
N ALA A 310 -46.48 31.21 -51.53
CA ALA A 310 -45.10 31.33 -52.00
C ALA A 310 -45.12 32.21 -53.27
N PRO A 311 -44.02 32.83 -53.70
CA PRO A 311 -42.76 33.13 -52.99
C PRO A 311 -42.31 34.61 -53.17
N ALA A 312 -41.41 35.09 -52.32
CA ALA A 312 -40.52 36.18 -52.72
C ALA A 312 -39.12 35.93 -52.15
N ALA A 313 -38.19 35.75 -53.09
CA ALA A 313 -36.78 35.54 -52.87
C ALA A 313 -36.12 36.72 -52.15
N ALA A 314 -35.20 36.42 -51.22
CA ALA A 314 -33.79 36.77 -51.35
C ALA A 314 -33.10 36.72 -49.97
N GLY A 315 -32.02 35.94 -49.91
CA GLY A 315 -30.89 36.28 -49.05
C GLY A 315 -30.73 35.44 -47.79
N PHE A 316 -29.55 34.84 -47.72
CA PHE A 316 -28.78 34.43 -46.52
C PHE A 316 -28.82 32.96 -46.06
N MET A 317 -27.60 32.41 -46.11
CA MET A 317 -27.05 31.24 -45.42
C MET A 317 -27.49 29.86 -45.93
N ALA A 318 -26.62 28.87 -46.09
CA ALA A 318 -25.16 28.79 -46.06
C ALA A 318 -24.83 27.44 -46.74
N LEU A 319 -23.69 27.38 -47.43
CA LEU A 319 -23.16 26.16 -48.02
C LEU A 319 -23.10 25.05 -46.95
N ALA A 320 -23.71 23.91 -47.27
CA ALA A 320 -23.43 22.65 -46.62
C ALA A 320 -22.00 22.21 -46.97
N ASN A 321 -21.16 21.93 -45.96
CA ASN A 321 -19.87 21.25 -46.16
C ASN A 321 -19.96 19.80 -45.68
N THR A 322 -19.44 18.92 -46.53
CA THR A 322 -19.36 17.46 -46.43
C THR A 322 -18.13 17.00 -45.62
N PRO A 323 -18.03 15.69 -45.26
CA PRO A 323 -17.16 15.18 -44.19
C PRO A 323 -15.65 15.09 -44.48
N GLU A 324 -15.06 15.95 -45.29
CA GLU A 324 -13.66 15.82 -45.75
C GLU A 324 -12.65 16.78 -45.05
N ASP A 325 -13.10 17.65 -44.15
CA ASP A 325 -12.25 18.69 -43.53
C ASP A 325 -11.45 18.25 -42.28
N TYR A 326 -11.57 17.00 -41.81
CA TYR A 326 -10.97 16.57 -40.53
C TYR A 326 -9.64 15.80 -40.60
N THR A 327 -9.01 15.68 -41.78
CA THR A 327 -7.75 14.92 -41.88
C THR A 327 -6.69 15.64 -42.72
N ARG A 328 -5.88 16.52 -42.09
CA ARG A 328 -4.45 16.71 -42.41
C ARG A 328 -3.72 17.69 -41.46
N GLY A 329 -2.78 17.14 -40.68
CA GLY A 329 -1.44 17.69 -40.34
C GLY A 329 -1.34 18.89 -39.38
N PHE A 330 -0.81 18.76 -38.16
CA PHE A 330 0.60 18.61 -37.71
C PHE A 330 1.40 19.93 -37.53
N ILE A 331 1.87 20.13 -36.28
CA ILE A 331 3.16 20.70 -35.79
C ILE A 331 3.34 22.22 -35.53
N ALA A 332 3.61 22.49 -34.23
CA ALA A 332 4.56 23.39 -33.54
C ALA A 332 4.56 24.93 -33.67
N GLY A 333 4.77 25.58 -32.50
CA GLY A 333 5.54 26.81 -32.34
C GLY A 333 4.91 27.91 -31.46
N SER A 334 5.41 28.09 -30.22
CA SER A 334 5.40 29.38 -29.49
C SER A 334 6.29 30.43 -30.22
N PRO A 335 6.37 31.76 -29.91
CA PRO A 335 6.04 32.46 -28.63
C PRO A 335 5.51 33.94 -28.69
N CYS A 336 5.07 34.43 -27.51
CA CYS A 336 5.24 35.78 -26.88
C CYS A 336 5.22 37.11 -27.70
N GLN A 337 4.32 38.07 -27.37
CA GLN A 337 4.59 39.41 -26.76
C GLN A 337 3.43 40.44 -26.88
N GLN A 338 3.09 41.03 -25.71
CA GLN A 338 2.73 42.43 -25.36
C GLN A 338 1.71 43.28 -26.16
N SER A 339 0.66 43.78 -25.48
CA SER A 339 0.54 45.21 -25.04
C SER A 339 -0.91 45.59 -24.60
N SER A 340 -1.05 46.16 -23.38
CA SER A 340 -2.25 46.87 -22.84
C SER A 340 -2.42 48.28 -23.49
N PRO A 341 -3.46 49.12 -23.24
CA PRO A 341 -4.17 49.46 -21.97
C PRO A 341 -5.73 49.49 -22.14
N GLY A 342 -6.63 49.79 -21.19
CA GLY A 342 -6.64 50.30 -19.81
C GLY A 342 -8.12 50.43 -19.35
N ASP A 343 -8.32 50.86 -18.10
CA ASP A 343 -9.57 51.12 -17.37
C ASP A 343 -10.43 49.87 -17.03
N GLY A 344 -10.68 49.48 -15.78
CA GLY A 344 -10.68 50.19 -14.51
C GLY A 344 -12.03 49.89 -13.87
N LEU A 345 -12.06 49.23 -12.70
CA LEU A 345 -13.05 49.38 -11.62
C LEU A 345 -12.69 48.39 -10.49
N ILE A 346 -12.29 48.96 -9.35
CA ILE A 346 -11.96 48.31 -8.08
C ILE A 346 -13.18 48.44 -7.15
N PHE A 347 -13.52 47.39 -6.38
CA PHE A 347 -14.01 47.44 -4.97
C PHE A 347 -14.12 46.00 -4.40
N PRO A 348 -14.13 45.79 -3.06
CA PRO A 348 -13.08 45.10 -2.30
C PRO A 348 -13.47 43.68 -1.77
N PRO A 349 -12.57 42.94 -1.08
CA PRO A 349 -12.80 41.55 -0.71
C PRO A 349 -13.59 41.39 0.59
N LEU A 350 -14.47 40.38 0.62
CA LEU A 350 -15.15 39.91 1.82
C LEU A 350 -14.21 39.05 2.66
N GLN A 351 -14.06 39.46 3.93
CA GLN A 351 -13.44 38.68 5.01
C GLN A 351 -14.26 37.41 5.27
N ASN A 352 -13.58 36.26 5.36
CA ASN A 352 -14.07 35.12 6.13
C ASN A 352 -13.14 34.90 7.33
N HIS A 353 -13.73 34.94 8.51
CA HIS A 353 -13.15 34.59 9.79
C HIS A 353 -13.32 33.08 10.06
N SER A 354 -12.37 32.53 10.84
CA SER A 354 -12.37 31.22 11.55
C SER A 354 -12.37 29.96 10.65
N GLU A 355 -11.50 28.97 10.84
CA GLU A 355 -11.33 28.18 12.07
C GLU A 355 -9.88 27.79 12.38
N GLN A 356 -9.69 27.39 13.63
CA GLN A 356 -8.45 27.27 14.39
C GLN A 356 -7.51 26.15 13.90
N GLU A 357 -6.22 26.47 13.79
CA GLU A 357 -5.13 25.50 13.73
C GLU A 357 -5.13 24.61 14.99
N SER A 358 -5.48 23.34 14.80
CA SER A 358 -5.15 22.26 15.73
C SER A 358 -3.67 21.91 15.55
N GLY A 359 -2.90 22.06 16.62
CA GLY A 359 -1.45 21.87 16.66
C GLY A 359 -0.99 20.54 16.05
N ILE A 360 -0.15 20.65 15.03
CA ILE A 360 0.73 19.58 14.58
C ILE A 360 1.83 19.48 15.64
N VAL A 361 1.85 18.37 16.38
CA VAL A 361 3.03 17.98 17.15
C VAL A 361 4.02 17.41 16.15
N ASP A 362 5.10 18.16 15.89
CA ASP A 362 6.27 17.68 15.16
C ASP A 362 6.86 16.47 15.90
N ILE A 363 6.62 15.25 15.39
CA ILE A 363 7.32 14.05 15.85
C ILE A 363 8.68 14.02 15.15
N ASN A 364 9.62 14.79 15.69
CA ASN A 364 11.05 14.64 15.37
C ASN A 364 11.53 13.30 15.93
N PHE A 365 12.02 12.41 15.07
CA PHE A 365 12.89 11.31 15.45
C PHE A 365 14.23 11.88 15.91
N ASN A 366 14.29 12.34 17.16
CA ASN A 366 15.53 12.83 17.77
C ASN A 366 16.26 11.65 18.43
N MET A 367 16.94 10.84 17.63
CA MET A 367 17.94 9.88 18.13
C MET A 367 19.23 10.65 18.41
N HIS A 368 19.48 10.96 19.68
CA HIS A 368 20.73 11.54 20.13
C HIS A 368 21.87 10.55 19.82
N LEU A 369 22.70 10.87 18.82
CA LEU A 369 24.03 10.32 18.66
C LEU A 369 24.89 10.83 19.81
N SER A 370 25.10 10.00 20.83
CA SER A 370 26.17 10.24 21.81
C SER A 370 27.49 9.74 21.21
N GLU A 371 28.37 10.68 20.86
CA GLU A 371 29.76 10.40 20.52
C GLU A 371 30.51 9.78 21.71
N GLU A 372 31.39 8.84 21.39
CA GLU A 372 32.24 8.04 22.27
C GLU A 372 33.09 8.83 23.26
N GLY A 373 33.35 8.21 24.42
CA GLY A 373 34.52 8.56 25.22
C GLY A 373 34.64 7.81 26.54
N THR A 374 35.07 6.54 26.51
CA THR A 374 36.27 5.99 27.20
C THR A 374 36.23 4.47 27.23
N ARG A 375 37.26 3.84 26.64
CA ARG A 375 37.53 2.40 26.69
C ARG A 375 37.91 1.97 28.10
N GLU A 376 37.24 0.95 28.65
CA GLU A 376 37.80 0.07 29.68
C GLU A 376 38.06 -1.33 29.07
N PRO A 377 39.21 -1.98 29.37
CA PRO A 377 39.55 -3.28 28.79
C PRO A 377 38.94 -4.44 29.59
N ASP A 378 38.50 -5.47 28.87
CA ASP A 378 37.99 -6.75 29.39
C ASP A 378 39.10 -7.57 30.09
N PRO A 379 38.82 -8.24 31.22
CA PRO A 379 39.82 -8.98 31.99
C PRO A 379 39.80 -10.47 31.63
N ASP A 380 40.34 -10.86 30.47
CA ASP A 380 40.50 -12.30 30.16
C ASP A 380 41.68 -12.63 29.23
N GLU A 381 42.72 -11.79 29.23
CA GLU A 381 43.96 -12.05 28.48
C GLU A 381 45.22 -11.90 29.37
N ALA A 382 45.19 -12.55 30.54
CA ALA A 382 46.33 -12.63 31.45
C ALA A 382 46.62 -14.09 31.86
N ALA A 383 46.72 -14.98 30.87
CA ALA A 383 47.31 -16.29 31.07
C ALA A 383 47.84 -16.80 29.74
N TYR A 384 48.98 -16.27 29.28
CA TYR A 384 49.98 -16.96 28.46
C TYR A 384 50.98 -15.92 27.95
N SER A 385 52.00 -15.59 28.76
CA SER A 385 53.35 -15.25 28.29
C SER A 385 54.31 -15.01 29.45
N ALA A 386 55.52 -15.57 29.27
CA ALA A 386 56.76 -15.37 30.02
C ALA A 386 57.01 -16.20 31.29
N ALA A 387 57.76 -17.29 31.08
CA ALA A 387 59.01 -17.69 31.74
C ALA A 387 59.13 -17.67 33.28
#